data_AF-A0AAP0P459-F1
#
_entry.id   AF-A0AAP0P459-F1
#
_cell.length_a   1.000
_cell.length_b   1.000
_cell.length_c   1.000
_cell.angle_alpha   90.00
_cell.angle_beta   90.00
_cell.angle_gamma   90.00
#
_symmetry.space_group_name_H-M   'P 1'
#
loop_
_entity.id
_entity.type
_entity.pdbx_description
1 polymer ?
#
loop_
_entity_poly.entity_id
_entity_poly.type
_entity_poly.pdbx_seq_one_letter_code
_entity_poly.pdbx_strand_id
1 'polypeptide(L)'
;MESSKLLIALFIFQAFFFPFSSIHAAPASSKLFREYIGAEFNNVKFSEVPINPNVDFHFILSFAIDYTTSSSPSPTNGKFNIFWDSDNLSPSQVSSIKSERPNVKVALSLGGDSVGGGSAYFQPSSVNSWVQMQFLH
;
A
#
# COMPACT_ATOMS: atom_id res chain seq x y z
N MET A 1 58.23 25.38 -11.35
CA MET A 1 57.93 23.97 -11.66
C MET A 1 57.25 23.25 -10.48
N GLU A 2 57.70 23.48 -9.24
CA GLU A 2 57.16 22.79 -8.05
C GLU A 2 55.70 23.18 -7.68
N SER A 3 55.32 24.44 -7.85
CA SER A 3 53.93 24.90 -7.59
C SER A 3 52.90 24.24 -8.52
N SER A 4 53.25 23.97 -9.78
CA SER A 4 52.37 23.31 -10.75
C SER A 4 52.13 21.84 -10.40
N LYS A 5 53.15 21.14 -9.89
CA LYS A 5 53.02 19.74 -9.43
C LYS A 5 52.12 19.61 -8.20
N LEU A 6 52.21 20.56 -7.27
CA LEU A 6 51.36 20.61 -6.08
C LEU A 6 49.88 20.81 -6.46
N LEU A 7 49.61 21.71 -7.41
CA LEU A 7 48.27 21.96 -7.94
C LEU A 7 47.68 20.71 -8.61
N ILE A 8 48.47 20.02 -9.45
CA ILE A 8 48.04 18.78 -10.11
C ILE A 8 47.72 17.68 -9.09
N ALA A 9 48.57 17.52 -8.06
CA ALA A 9 48.33 16.54 -7.00
C ALA A 9 47.04 16.82 -6.22
N LEU A 10 46.74 18.10 -5.95
CA LEU A 10 45.52 18.52 -5.26
C LEU A 10 44.26 18.23 -6.10
N PHE A 11 44.33 18.45 -7.42
CA PHE A 11 43.24 18.13 -8.35
C PHE A 11 42.96 16.63 -8.43
N ILE A 12 44.00 15.79 -8.47
CA ILE A 12 43.84 14.34 -8.48
C ILE A 12 43.24 13.86 -7.14
N PHE A 13 43.68 14.43 -6.02
CA PHE A 13 43.13 14.09 -4.70
C PHE A 13 41.64 14.42 -4.59
N GLN A 14 41.19 15.56 -5.13
CA GLN A 14 39.76 15.90 -5.19
C GLN A 14 38.96 14.95 -6.08
N ALA A 15 39.51 14.48 -7.20
CA ALA A 15 38.80 13.54 -8.08
C ALA A 15 38.58 12.14 -7.46
N PHE A 16 39.44 11.71 -6.53
CA PHE A 16 39.34 10.41 -5.86
C PHE A 16 38.50 10.43 -4.57
N PHE A 17 38.38 11.57 -3.89
CA PHE A 17 37.68 11.67 -2.59
C PHE A 17 36.26 12.22 -2.65
N PHE A 18 35.81 12.73 -3.81
CA PHE A 18 34.41 13.10 -4.01
C PHE A 18 33.71 12.04 -4.86
N PRO A 19 33.02 11.04 -4.25
CA PRO A 19 32.11 10.22 -5.03
C PRO A 19 31.09 11.16 -5.67
N PHE A 20 30.93 11.07 -6.99
CA PHE A 20 29.89 11.75 -7.73
C PHE A 20 28.57 11.54 -6.98
N SER A 21 28.10 12.60 -6.32
CA SER A 21 26.78 12.59 -5.72
C SER A 21 25.82 12.41 -6.89
N SER A 22 25.26 11.20 -7.01
CA SER A 22 24.24 10.94 -8.01
C SER A 22 23.13 11.93 -7.74
N ILE A 23 22.97 12.91 -8.62
CA ILE A 23 21.79 13.79 -8.61
C ILE A 23 20.63 12.84 -8.88
N HIS A 24 19.97 12.40 -7.81
CA HIS A 24 18.74 11.64 -7.91
C HIS A 24 17.74 12.62 -8.52
N ALA A 25 17.47 12.47 -9.82
CA ALA A 25 16.37 13.17 -10.46
C ALA A 25 15.13 12.92 -9.60
N ALA A 26 14.36 13.98 -9.34
CA ALA A 26 13.06 13.82 -8.70
C ALA A 26 12.30 12.72 -9.48
N PRO A 27 11.68 11.75 -8.79
CA PRO A 27 10.99 10.66 -9.47
C PRO A 27 10.01 11.29 -10.46
N ALA A 28 10.11 10.89 -11.73
CA ALA A 28 9.14 11.30 -12.73
C ALA A 28 7.75 11.04 -12.15
N SER A 29 6.85 12.02 -12.18
CA SER A 29 5.50 11.90 -11.61
C SER A 29 4.86 10.65 -12.20
N SER A 30 4.76 9.58 -11.42
CA SER A 30 4.17 8.36 -11.95
C SER A 30 2.68 8.62 -12.14
N LYS A 31 2.15 8.19 -13.28
CA LYS A 31 0.70 8.30 -13.54
C LYS A 31 0.04 7.29 -12.63
N LEU A 32 -0.34 7.69 -11.43
CA LEU A 32 -0.95 6.82 -10.42
C LEU A 32 -2.47 6.85 -10.57
N PHE A 33 -3.07 5.67 -10.68
CA PHE A 33 -4.51 5.48 -10.61
C PHE A 33 -4.85 4.51 -9.47
N ARG A 34 -5.91 4.80 -8.71
CA ARG A 34 -6.31 3.99 -7.55
C ARG A 34 -7.81 3.74 -7.58
N GLU A 35 -8.22 2.49 -7.40
CA GLU A 35 -9.62 2.08 -7.41
C GLU A 35 -9.98 1.33 -6.13
N TYR A 36 -10.99 1.81 -5.40
CA TYR A 36 -11.57 1.08 -4.27
C TYR A 36 -12.51 -0.02 -4.79
N ILE A 37 -12.45 -1.21 -4.20
CA ILE A 37 -13.27 -2.36 -4.64
C ILE A 37 -13.63 -3.27 -3.46
N GLY A 38 -14.84 -3.85 -3.50
CA GLY A 38 -15.25 -4.97 -2.64
C GLY A 38 -16.20 -4.66 -1.48
N ALA A 39 -16.45 -3.39 -1.14
CA ALA A 39 -17.23 -3.03 0.06
C ALA A 39 -18.73 -3.31 -0.06
N GLU A 40 -19.26 -3.27 -1.28
CA GLU A 40 -20.70 -3.33 -1.54
C GLU A 40 -21.23 -4.74 -1.86
N PHE A 41 -20.36 -5.76 -1.88
CA PHE A 41 -20.74 -7.15 -2.18
C PHE A 41 -21.54 -7.33 -3.49
N ASN A 42 -21.29 -6.46 -4.48
CA ASN A 42 -21.97 -6.45 -5.79
C ASN A 42 -21.36 -7.45 -6.81
N ASN A 43 -20.53 -8.40 -6.38
CA ASN A 43 -19.87 -9.40 -7.21
C ASN A 43 -18.89 -8.86 -8.26
N VAL A 44 -18.37 -7.64 -8.07
CA VAL A 44 -17.39 -7.03 -8.99
C VAL A 44 -16.03 -7.72 -8.86
N LYS A 45 -15.44 -8.10 -9.99
CA LYS A 45 -14.14 -8.79 -10.07
C LYS A 45 -13.04 -7.87 -10.61
N PHE A 46 -11.78 -8.18 -10.32
CA PHE A 46 -10.64 -7.45 -10.88
C PHE A 46 -10.65 -7.38 -12.41
N SER A 47 -11.10 -8.45 -13.08
CA SER A 47 -11.15 -8.56 -14.54
C SER A 47 -12.16 -7.63 -15.20
N GLU A 48 -13.12 -7.10 -14.44
CA GLU A 48 -14.20 -6.25 -14.95
C GLU A 48 -13.82 -4.76 -14.92
N VAL A 49 -12.74 -4.40 -14.21
CA VAL A 49 -12.26 -3.02 -14.14
C VAL A 49 -11.25 -2.76 -15.28
N PRO A 50 -11.47 -1.75 -16.13
CA PRO A 50 -10.53 -1.41 -17.19
C PRO A 50 -9.17 -0.94 -16.65
N ILE A 51 -8.10 -1.61 -17.04
CA ILE A 51 -6.73 -1.29 -16.58
C ILE A 51 -5.91 -0.71 -17.74
N ASN A 52 -5.55 0.57 -17.65
CA ASN A 52 -4.60 1.19 -18.57
C ASN A 52 -3.18 0.67 -18.29
N PRO A 53 -2.45 0.12 -19.27
CA PRO A 53 -1.08 -0.37 -19.04
C PRO A 53 -0.04 0.74 -18.82
N ASN A 54 -0.38 2.00 -19.09
CA ASN A 54 0.55 3.15 -19.01
C ASN A 54 0.48 3.91 -17.68
N VAL A 55 -0.14 3.33 -16.66
CA VAL A 55 -0.29 3.91 -15.32
C VAL A 55 0.13 2.89 -14.25
N ASP A 56 0.60 3.37 -13.11
CA ASP A 56 0.69 2.56 -11.90
C ASP A 56 -0.74 2.36 -11.38
N PHE A 57 -1.25 1.14 -11.46
CA PHE A 57 -2.65 0.86 -11.16
C PHE A 57 -2.77 0.18 -9.81
N HIS A 58 -3.43 0.80 -8.84
CA HIS A 58 -3.59 0.26 -7.50
C HIS A 58 -5.06 -0.08 -7.21
N PHE A 59 -5.40 -1.35 -7.06
CA PHE A 59 -6.64 -1.72 -6.38
C PHE A 59 -6.50 -1.51 -4.88
N ILE A 60 -7.60 -1.15 -4.23
CA ILE A 60 -7.70 -1.01 -2.77
C ILE A 60 -8.90 -1.84 -2.30
N LEU A 61 -8.61 -3.01 -1.73
CA LEU A 61 -9.64 -3.86 -1.11
C LEU A 61 -10.28 -3.11 0.06
N SER A 62 -11.60 -3.11 0.08
CA SER A 62 -12.41 -2.29 0.99
C SER A 62 -13.46 -3.18 1.64
N PHE A 63 -13.40 -3.49 2.93
CA PHE A 63 -12.42 -3.06 3.93
C PHE A 63 -11.97 -4.21 4.84
N ALA A 64 -10.82 -4.05 5.49
CA ALA A 64 -10.55 -4.77 6.73
C ALA A 64 -10.93 -3.89 7.92
N ILE A 65 -11.72 -4.43 8.86
CA ILE A 65 -12.25 -3.65 9.98
C ILE A 65 -12.02 -4.42 11.27
N ASP A 66 -11.55 -3.76 12.33
CA ASP A 66 -11.36 -4.35 13.66
C ASP A 66 -12.69 -4.42 14.43
N TYR A 67 -13.69 -5.05 13.80
CA TYR A 67 -15.01 -5.33 14.33
C TYR A 67 -15.34 -6.81 14.17
N THR A 68 -16.18 -7.35 15.05
CA THR A 68 -16.71 -8.71 14.90
C THR A 68 -17.66 -8.81 13.70
N THR A 69 -17.76 -9.99 13.09
CA THR A 69 -18.62 -10.28 11.92
C THR A 69 -20.00 -10.81 12.30
N SER A 70 -20.41 -10.64 13.57
CA SER A 70 -21.70 -11.13 14.07
C SER A 70 -22.86 -10.20 13.69
N SER A 71 -24.10 -10.61 13.97
CA SER A 71 -25.29 -9.76 13.79
C SER A 71 -25.32 -8.52 14.69
N SER A 72 -24.47 -8.46 15.72
CA SER A 72 -24.27 -7.29 16.57
C SER A 72 -22.78 -6.96 16.62
N PRO A 73 -22.23 -6.31 15.58
CA PRO A 73 -20.80 -6.02 15.47
C PRO A 73 -20.28 -5.18 16.64
N SER A 74 -19.06 -5.46 17.09
CA SER A 74 -18.39 -4.72 18.15
C SER A 74 -16.90 -4.59 17.87
N PRO A 75 -16.23 -3.50 18.31
CA PRO A 75 -14.79 -3.34 18.19
C PRO A 75 -14.01 -4.53 18.77
N THR A 76 -12.88 -4.87 18.16
CA THR A 76 -12.02 -6.01 18.54
C THR A 76 -10.63 -5.58 18.99
N ASN A 77 -10.41 -4.29 19.25
CA ASN A 77 -9.15 -3.72 19.71
C ASN A 77 -7.97 -4.09 18.78
N GLY A 78 -8.10 -3.79 17.48
CA GLY A 78 -7.02 -3.97 16.49
C GLY A 78 -6.95 -5.35 15.83
N LYS A 79 -7.86 -6.28 16.15
CA LYS A 79 -7.98 -7.55 15.43
C LYS A 79 -8.89 -7.42 14.21
N PHE A 80 -8.30 -7.13 13.06
CA PHE A 80 -9.01 -6.93 11.80
C PHE A 80 -9.66 -8.20 11.25
N ASN A 81 -10.90 -8.07 10.77
CA ASN A 81 -11.63 -9.09 10.03
C ASN A 81 -11.93 -8.60 8.59
N ILE A 82 -12.33 -9.53 7.73
CA ILE A 82 -12.65 -9.31 6.32
C ILE A 82 -14.08 -8.75 6.19
N PHE A 83 -14.21 -7.58 5.58
CA PHE A 83 -15.49 -6.94 5.23
C PHE A 83 -15.52 -6.52 3.74
N TRP A 84 -14.71 -7.15 2.90
CA TRP A 84 -14.84 -7.07 1.44
C TRP A 84 -15.39 -8.40 0.90
N ASP A 85 -15.88 -8.37 -0.34
CA ASP A 85 -16.32 -9.55 -1.08
C ASP A 85 -15.16 -10.52 -1.38
N SER A 86 -14.79 -11.34 -0.41
CA SER A 86 -13.65 -12.26 -0.49
C SER A 86 -13.88 -13.45 -1.42
N ASP A 87 -15.14 -13.73 -1.79
CA ASP A 87 -15.48 -14.78 -2.75
C ASP A 87 -15.10 -14.37 -4.17
N ASN A 88 -15.21 -13.08 -4.48
CA ASN A 88 -14.83 -12.51 -5.78
C ASN A 88 -13.44 -11.83 -5.78
N LEU A 89 -12.86 -11.56 -4.60
CA LEU A 89 -11.58 -10.89 -4.41
C LEU A 89 -10.66 -11.67 -3.45
N SER A 90 -10.59 -12.98 -3.67
CA SER A 90 -9.78 -13.93 -2.89
C SER A 90 -8.27 -13.78 -3.11
N PRO A 91 -7.42 -14.39 -2.25
CA PRO A 91 -5.96 -14.37 -2.42
C PRO A 91 -5.49 -14.91 -3.77
N SER A 92 -6.15 -15.93 -4.34
CA SER A 92 -5.79 -16.48 -5.65
C SER A 92 -6.13 -15.50 -6.78
N GLN A 93 -7.25 -14.79 -6.70
CA GLN A 93 -7.62 -13.74 -7.66
C GLN A 93 -6.68 -12.54 -7.58
N VAL A 94 -6.25 -12.14 -6.37
CA VAL A 94 -5.20 -11.13 -6.17
C VAL A 94 -3.88 -11.56 -6.81
N SER A 95 -3.49 -12.83 -6.66
CA SER A 95 -2.30 -13.38 -7.29
C SER A 95 -2.41 -13.37 -8.82
N SER A 96 -3.53 -13.83 -9.36
CA SER A 96 -3.79 -13.89 -10.81
C SER A 96 -3.65 -12.51 -11.45
N ILE A 97 -4.36 -11.49 -10.95
CA ILE A 97 -4.34 -10.16 -11.57
C ILE A 97 -2.95 -9.52 -11.55
N LYS A 98 -2.18 -9.71 -10.46
CA LYS A 98 -0.80 -9.22 -10.36
C LYS A 98 0.14 -9.94 -11.32
N SER A 99 -0.10 -11.22 -11.58
CA SER A 99 0.68 -12.01 -12.55
C SER A 99 0.36 -11.62 -14.00
N GLU A 100 -0.91 -11.33 -14.30
CA GLU A 100 -1.39 -10.96 -15.63
C GLU A 100 -1.08 -9.50 -15.99
N ARG A 101 -1.02 -8.61 -14.99
CA ARG A 101 -0.84 -7.17 -15.17
C ARG A 101 0.31 -6.66 -14.29
N PRO A 102 1.55 -6.60 -14.80
CA PRO A 102 2.73 -6.21 -14.01
C PRO A 102 2.68 -4.78 -13.44
N ASN A 103 1.84 -3.90 -14.00
CA ASN A 103 1.63 -2.54 -13.50
C ASN A 103 0.58 -2.46 -12.37
N VAL A 104 -0.01 -3.59 -11.97
CA VAL A 104 -1.02 -3.65 -10.91
C VAL A 104 -0.39 -3.93 -9.54
N LYS A 105 -0.81 -3.16 -8.55
CA LYS A 105 -0.63 -3.45 -7.12
C LYS A 105 -1.98 -3.55 -6.44
N VAL A 106 -2.03 -4.28 -5.34
CA VAL A 106 -3.24 -4.42 -4.52
C VAL A 106 -2.90 -4.02 -3.10
N ALA A 107 -3.62 -3.03 -2.58
CA ALA A 107 -3.56 -2.57 -1.20
C ALA A 107 -4.85 -2.97 -0.46
N LEU A 108 -4.84 -2.83 0.86
CA LEU A 108 -5.98 -3.06 1.74
C LEU A 108 -6.29 -1.77 2.50
N SER A 109 -7.55 -1.34 2.49
CA SER A 109 -8.02 -0.21 3.30
C SER A 109 -8.53 -0.70 4.65
N LEU A 110 -8.24 0.06 5.71
CA LEU A 110 -8.63 -0.23 7.08
C LEU A 110 -9.77 0.70 7.51
N GLY A 111 -10.77 0.16 8.21
CA GLY A 111 -11.92 0.93 8.71
C GLY A 111 -13.07 0.98 7.71
N GLY A 112 -13.57 2.18 7.40
CA GLY A 112 -14.79 2.36 6.61
C GLY A 112 -15.79 3.22 7.37
N ASP A 113 -16.95 3.49 6.77
CA ASP A 113 -17.98 4.32 7.40
C ASP A 113 -18.80 3.54 8.44
N SER A 114 -19.20 2.30 8.10
CA SER A 114 -20.14 1.52 8.91
C SER A 114 -19.85 0.02 8.91
N VAL A 115 -20.35 -0.67 9.96
CA VAL A 115 -20.44 -2.13 10.08
C VAL A 115 -21.83 -2.49 10.61
N GLY A 116 -22.54 -3.38 9.93
CA GLY A 116 -23.88 -3.84 10.36
C GLY A 116 -24.93 -2.72 10.45
N GLY A 117 -24.77 -1.65 9.66
CA GLY A 117 -25.67 -0.49 9.66
C GLY A 117 -25.38 0.57 10.73
N GLY A 118 -24.39 0.36 11.60
CA GLY A 118 -23.90 1.36 12.57
C GLY A 118 -22.51 1.88 12.21
N SER A 119 -22.12 3.05 12.71
CA SER A 119 -20.81 3.65 12.42
C SER A 119 -19.64 2.82 12.93
N ALA A 120 -18.58 2.72 12.12
CA ALA A 120 -17.35 2.01 12.44
C ALA A 120 -16.36 2.95 13.17
N TYR A 121 -16.49 3.06 14.49
CA TYR A 121 -15.62 3.90 15.31
C TYR A 121 -14.24 3.27 15.54
N PHE A 122 -13.19 4.09 15.45
CA PHE A 122 -11.87 3.75 15.98
C PHE A 122 -11.90 3.76 17.50
N GLN A 123 -11.88 2.59 18.13
CA GLN A 123 -12.09 2.42 19.57
C GLN A 123 -11.04 1.48 20.21
N PRO A 124 -9.77 1.90 20.27
CA PRO A 124 -8.73 1.13 20.94
C PRO A 124 -8.94 1.12 22.46
N SER A 125 -8.60 -0.01 23.11
CA SER A 125 -8.50 -0.06 24.58
C SER A 125 -7.27 0.72 25.08
N SER A 126 -6.17 0.63 24.34
CA SER A 126 -4.99 1.50 24.47
C SER A 126 -4.22 1.50 23.15
N VAL A 127 -3.37 2.49 22.92
CA VAL A 127 -2.51 2.52 21.72
C VAL A 127 -1.65 1.27 21.64
N ASN A 128 -1.01 0.87 22.75
CA ASN A 128 -0.09 -0.27 22.76
C ASN A 128 -0.81 -1.59 22.48
N SER A 129 -1.97 -1.83 23.12
CA SER A 129 -2.71 -3.08 22.92
C SER A 129 -3.34 -3.18 21.54
N TRP A 130 -3.78 -2.06 20.95
CA TRP A 130 -4.31 -2.04 19.59
C TRP A 130 -3.23 -2.36 18.55
N VAL A 131 -2.03 -1.76 18.69
CA VAL A 131 -0.90 -2.01 17.77
C VAL A 131 -0.38 -3.45 17.89
N GLN A 132 -0.31 -4.01 19.10
CA GLN A 132 0.16 -5.38 19.30
C GLN A 132 -0.75 -6.43 18.67
N MET A 133 -2.07 -6.20 18.65
CA MET A 133 -3.05 -7.13 18.06
C MET A 133 -2.95 -7.24 16.54
N GLN A 134 -2.29 -6.30 15.87
CA GLN A 134 -2.05 -6.36 14.42
C GLN A 134 -1.06 -7.47 14.02
N PHE A 135 -0.24 -7.96 14.95
CA PHE A 135 0.86 -8.90 14.69
C PHE A 135 0.66 -10.31 15.26
N LEU A 136 -0.51 -10.61 15.83
CA LEU A 136 -0.82 -11.94 16.36
C LEU A 136 -1.65 -12.74 15.35
N HIS A 137 -1.00 -13.28 14.32
CA HIS A 137 -1.50 -14.36 13.47
C HIS A 137 -0.39 -15.37 13.23
#